data_AF-A0A1B7L982-F1
#
_entry.id   AF-A0A1B7L982-F1
#
_cell.length_a   1.000
_cell.length_b   1.000
_cell.length_c   1.000
_cell.angle_alpha   90.00
_cell.angle_beta   90.00
_cell.angle_gamma   90.00
#
_symmetry.space_group_name_H-M   'P 1'
#
loop_
_entity.id
_entity.type
_entity.pdbx_description
1 polymer ?
#
loop_
_entity_poly.entity_id
_entity_poly.type
_entity_poly.pdbx_seq_one_letter_code
_entity_poly.pdbx_strand_id
1 'polypeptide(L)'
;MKNLDLLMNGMYTFNDEWEGKQRLNVVAHGCLVGKTGSMVVAGFQNGRFGDDVRHVSAEELSLLLKTRYPLYQNAIIRTLTCYSGDGGNDAFGAQLCRKTGLPVQSFIGPMTGNFTPEKITELCSEALRFGIYDKLTALFAEKREFQVNSRNPYSFFSRNYFSFRHQPVTFSP
;
A
#
# COMPACT_ATOMS: atom_id res chain seq x y z
N MET A 1 6.89 -12.06 -3.32
CA MET A 1 6.84 -10.82 -2.51
C MET A 1 7.97 -10.92 -1.50
N LYS A 2 9.13 -10.33 -1.80
CA LYS A 2 10.34 -10.46 -0.96
C LYS A 2 10.26 -9.51 0.23
N ASN A 3 10.91 -9.84 1.34
CA ASN A 3 10.98 -8.99 2.55
C ASN A 3 9.59 -8.49 3.00
N LEU A 4 8.62 -9.39 3.07
CA LEU A 4 7.27 -9.03 3.56
C LEU A 4 7.38 -8.49 4.98
N ASP A 5 6.82 -7.31 5.22
CA ASP A 5 6.91 -6.65 6.50
C ASP A 5 5.59 -5.97 6.89
N LEU A 6 5.13 -6.21 8.12
CA LEU A 6 3.98 -5.51 8.68
C LEU A 6 4.42 -4.17 9.25
N LEU A 7 4.06 -3.07 8.58
CA LEU A 7 4.47 -1.72 9.01
C LEU A 7 3.57 -1.20 10.12
N MET A 8 2.26 -1.46 10.03
CA MET A 8 1.25 -1.22 11.07
C MET A 8 0.01 -2.09 10.77
N ASN A 9 -0.96 -2.14 11.69
CA ASN A 9 -2.17 -2.92 11.44
C ASN A 9 -2.93 -2.39 10.21
N GLY A 10 -3.18 -3.23 9.21
CA GLY A 10 -3.81 -2.83 7.96
C GLY A 10 -2.85 -2.15 6.96
N MET A 11 -1.53 -2.21 7.19
CA MET A 11 -0.53 -1.76 6.23
C MET A 11 0.72 -2.65 6.25
N TYR A 12 1.09 -3.14 5.08
CA TYR A 12 2.29 -3.95 4.92
C TYR A 12 3.11 -3.49 3.72
N THR A 13 4.38 -3.88 3.71
CA THR A 13 5.29 -3.63 2.62
C THR A 13 5.90 -4.93 2.12
N PHE A 14 6.42 -4.88 0.90
CA PHE A 14 7.28 -5.94 0.35
C PHE A 14 8.10 -5.38 -0.80
N ASN A 15 9.22 -6.02 -1.10
CA ASN A 15 10.00 -5.77 -2.29
C ASN A 15 9.58 -6.71 -3.43
N ASP A 16 9.58 -6.16 -4.63
CA ASP A 16 9.60 -6.90 -5.88
C ASP A 16 10.59 -6.25 -6.85
N GLU A 17 10.61 -6.75 -8.09
CA GLU A 17 11.47 -6.21 -9.14
C GLU A 17 10.64 -5.41 -10.13
N TRP A 18 11.17 -4.27 -10.56
CA TRP A 18 10.64 -3.44 -11.61
C TRP A 18 11.80 -2.99 -12.49
N GLU A 19 11.78 -3.40 -13.76
CA GLU A 19 12.84 -3.09 -14.73
C GLU A 19 14.25 -3.48 -14.25
N GLY A 20 14.39 -4.66 -13.65
CA GLY A 20 15.67 -5.14 -13.11
C GLY A 20 16.11 -4.46 -11.81
N LYS A 21 15.32 -3.53 -11.26
CA LYS A 21 15.63 -2.78 -10.03
C LYS A 21 14.65 -3.12 -8.92
N GLN A 22 15.09 -2.94 -7.68
CA GLN A 22 14.20 -3.13 -6.54
C GLN A 22 13.13 -2.05 -6.48
N ARG A 23 11.90 -2.47 -6.22
CA ARG A 23 10.76 -1.60 -5.94
C ARG A 23 10.21 -1.92 -4.56
N LEU A 24 9.97 -0.88 -3.77
CA LEU A 24 9.29 -0.99 -2.49
C LEU A 24 7.79 -0.82 -2.70
N ASN A 25 7.00 -1.81 -2.30
CA ASN A 25 5.55 -1.77 -2.37
C ASN A 25 5.00 -1.45 -1.00
N VAL A 26 4.05 -0.53 -0.94
CA VAL A 26 3.28 -0.21 0.27
C VAL A 26 1.83 -0.51 -0.02
N VAL A 27 1.23 -1.42 0.76
CA VAL A 27 -0.16 -1.83 0.61
C VAL A 27 -0.94 -1.41 1.82
N ALA A 28 -2.01 -0.65 1.59
CA ALA A 28 -2.97 -0.21 2.59
C ALA A 28 -4.31 0.11 1.91
N HIS A 29 -5.36 0.21 2.70
CA HIS A 29 -6.62 0.79 2.21
C HIS A 29 -6.47 2.27 1.91
N GLY A 30 -7.36 2.77 1.05
CA GLY A 30 -7.41 4.18 0.74
C GLY A 30 -8.84 4.65 0.51
N CYS A 31 -9.06 5.92 0.81
CA CYS A 31 -10.33 6.60 0.57
C CYS A 31 -10.07 7.98 -0.02
N LEU A 32 -11.12 8.60 -0.56
CA LEU A 32 -11.09 10.00 -0.96
C LEU A 32 -11.41 10.89 0.25
N VAL A 33 -10.59 11.91 0.46
CA VAL A 33 -10.86 13.03 1.37
C VAL A 33 -10.99 14.28 0.50
N GLY A 34 -12.22 14.67 0.20
CA GLY A 34 -12.47 15.69 -0.82
C GLY A 34 -12.09 15.19 -2.21
N LYS A 35 -11.04 15.79 -2.81
CA LYS A 35 -10.53 15.43 -4.15
C LYS A 35 -9.19 14.68 -4.13
N THR A 36 -8.64 14.41 -2.95
CA THR A 36 -7.34 13.77 -2.78
C THR A 36 -7.50 12.40 -2.15
N GLY A 37 -6.65 11.45 -2.53
CA GLY A 37 -6.57 10.17 -1.85
C GLY A 37 -5.89 10.28 -0.49
N SER A 38 -6.31 9.44 0.45
CA SER A 38 -5.67 9.25 1.74
C SER A 38 -5.48 7.76 2.01
N MET A 39 -4.30 7.38 2.52
CA MET A 39 -4.09 6.04 3.05
C MET A 39 -4.77 5.93 4.42
N VAL A 40 -5.40 4.79 4.66
CA VAL A 40 -6.10 4.52 5.91
C VAL A 40 -5.75 3.17 6.49
N VAL A 41 -5.71 3.13 7.82
CA VAL A 41 -5.42 1.94 8.62
C VAL A 41 -6.43 1.82 9.75
N ALA A 42 -6.48 0.65 10.38
CA ALA A 42 -7.30 0.46 11.57
C ALA A 42 -6.80 1.36 12.70
N GLY A 43 -7.70 2.09 13.33
CA GLY A 43 -7.45 2.92 14.49
C GLY A 43 -7.07 2.09 15.70
N PHE A 44 -6.23 2.66 16.57
CA PHE A 44 -5.81 2.02 17.82
C PHE A 44 -6.24 2.89 18.99
N GLN A 45 -7.13 2.37 19.83
CA GLN A 45 -7.60 3.03 21.05
C GLN A 45 -7.58 2.02 22.20
N ASN A 46 -7.12 2.46 23.38
CA ASN A 46 -7.12 1.66 24.62
C ASN A 46 -6.49 0.27 24.50
N GLY A 47 -5.40 0.15 23.74
CA GLY A 47 -4.68 -1.12 23.59
C GLY A 47 -5.33 -2.12 22.62
N ARG A 48 -6.36 -1.72 21.86
CA ARG A 48 -7.05 -2.56 20.88
C ARG A 48 -7.20 -1.84 19.55
N PHE A 49 -7.20 -2.61 18.48
CA PHE A 49 -7.62 -2.12 17.16
C PHE A 49 -9.14 -2.07 17.14
N GLY A 50 -9.70 -0.91 16.82
CA GLY A 50 -11.15 -0.68 16.73
C GLY A 50 -11.62 -0.57 15.29
N ASP A 51 -12.93 -0.37 15.12
CA ASP A 51 -13.56 -0.10 13.81
C ASP A 51 -13.28 1.33 13.29
N ASP A 52 -12.70 2.19 14.13
CA ASP A 52 -12.31 3.53 13.75
C ASP A 52 -11.21 3.50 12.68
N VAL A 53 -11.28 4.43 11.74
CA VAL A 53 -10.32 4.56 10.65
C VAL A 53 -9.34 5.68 10.98
N ARG A 54 -8.03 5.39 10.90
CA ARG A 54 -6.98 6.41 11.03
C ARG A 54 -6.38 6.74 9.67
N HIS A 55 -6.36 8.02 9.36
CA HIS A 55 -5.66 8.54 8.18
C HIS A 55 -4.16 8.58 8.43
N VAL A 56 -3.39 8.05 7.46
CA VAL A 56 -1.93 8.13 7.44
C VAL A 56 -1.54 9.21 6.45
N SER A 57 -0.76 10.19 6.92
CA SER A 57 -0.24 11.25 6.04
C SER A 57 0.97 10.77 5.24
N ALA A 58 1.26 11.41 4.11
CA ALA A 58 2.46 11.12 3.33
C ALA A 58 3.75 11.44 4.11
N GLU A 59 3.73 12.46 4.98
CA GLU A 59 4.83 12.77 5.90
C GLU A 59 5.10 11.60 6.84
N GLU A 60 4.05 11.14 7.53
CA GLU A 60 4.16 10.04 8.49
C GLU A 60 4.67 8.77 7.82
N LEU A 61 4.09 8.39 6.68
CA LEU A 61 4.57 7.24 5.93
C LEU A 61 6.03 7.43 5.51
N SER A 62 6.42 8.61 5.03
CA SER A 62 7.80 8.86 4.62
C SER A 62 8.79 8.69 5.77
N LEU A 63 8.43 9.13 6.98
CA LEU A 63 9.26 8.98 8.17
C LEU A 63 9.41 7.50 8.53
N LEU A 64 8.29 6.76 8.57
CA LEU A 64 8.30 5.32 8.84
C LEU A 64 9.16 4.56 7.84
N LEU A 65 9.01 4.85 6.54
CA LEU A 65 9.76 4.20 5.48
C LEU A 65 11.27 4.50 5.58
N LYS A 66 11.64 5.76 5.87
CA LYS A 66 13.05 6.17 6.06
C LYS A 66 13.69 5.53 7.29
N THR A 67 12.92 5.33 8.36
CA THR A 67 13.41 4.68 9.58
C THR A 67 13.55 3.17 9.40
N ARG A 68 12.65 2.55 8.63
CA ARG A 68 12.57 1.08 8.54
C ARG A 68 13.38 0.49 7.40
N TYR A 69 13.62 1.25 6.33
CA TYR A 69 14.28 0.73 5.13
C TYR A 69 15.39 1.66 4.61
N PRO A 70 16.47 1.09 4.05
CA PRO A 70 17.46 1.85 3.28
C PRO A 70 16.85 2.26 1.93
N LEU A 71 16.06 3.34 1.90
CA LEU A 71 15.28 3.72 0.72
C LEU A 71 16.11 3.89 -0.56
N TYR A 72 17.38 4.31 -0.45
CA TYR A 72 18.31 4.45 -1.57
C TYR A 72 18.55 3.15 -2.37
N GLN A 73 18.21 1.99 -1.82
CA GLN A 73 18.32 0.70 -2.52
C GLN A 73 17.15 0.46 -3.50
N ASN A 74 16.06 1.25 -3.39
CA ASN A 74 14.87 1.10 -4.22
C ASN A 74 14.87 2.18 -5.31
N ALA A 75 14.56 1.78 -6.54
CA ALA A 75 14.44 2.70 -7.66
C ALA A 75 13.12 3.50 -7.64
N ILE A 76 12.08 2.92 -7.03
CA ILE A 76 10.73 3.48 -6.99
C ILE A 76 9.96 2.92 -5.79
N ILE A 77 9.04 3.71 -5.25
CA ILE A 77 8.02 3.26 -4.31
C ILE A 77 6.70 3.09 -5.06
N ARG A 78 5.98 1.98 -4.85
CA ARG A 78 4.62 1.79 -5.38
C ARG A 78 3.62 1.73 -4.23
N THR A 79 2.67 2.65 -4.24
CA THR A 79 1.54 2.66 -3.31
C THR A 79 0.38 1.87 -3.92
N LEU A 80 0.16 0.66 -3.45
CA LEU A 80 -0.94 -0.21 -3.82
C LEU A 80 -2.16 0.13 -2.96
N THR A 81 -2.68 1.34 -3.18
CA THR A 81 -3.78 1.93 -2.39
C THR A 81 -4.73 2.70 -3.28
N CYS A 82 -6.03 2.49 -3.08
CA CYS A 82 -7.11 3.20 -3.77
C CYS A 82 -6.91 4.71 -3.68
N TYR A 83 -7.13 5.39 -4.81
CA TYR A 83 -7.09 6.84 -4.95
C TYR A 83 -5.77 7.53 -4.60
N SER A 84 -4.70 6.78 -4.34
CA SER A 84 -3.39 7.34 -3.96
C SER A 84 -2.80 8.30 -5.00
N GLY A 85 -3.22 8.19 -6.26
CA GLY A 85 -2.85 9.08 -7.37
C GLY A 85 -3.83 10.22 -7.64
N ASP A 86 -4.98 10.27 -6.97
CA ASP A 86 -5.98 11.32 -7.15
C ASP A 86 -5.56 12.62 -6.46
N GLY A 87 -5.69 13.74 -7.17
CA GLY A 87 -5.37 15.09 -6.67
C GLY A 87 -4.22 15.80 -7.38
N GLY A 88 -3.62 15.19 -8.41
CA GLY A 88 -2.52 15.81 -9.16
C GLY A 88 -1.32 16.10 -8.25
N ASN A 89 -0.89 17.36 -8.15
CA ASN A 89 0.23 17.76 -7.29
C ASN A 89 -0.05 17.58 -5.79
N ASP A 90 -1.32 17.56 -5.40
CA ASP A 90 -1.78 17.33 -4.03
C ASP A 90 -2.09 15.86 -3.74
N ALA A 91 -1.94 14.97 -4.73
CA ALA A 91 -2.14 13.55 -4.55
C ALA A 91 -1.20 12.99 -3.46
N PHE A 92 -1.66 11.94 -2.76
CA PHE A 92 -0.86 11.26 -1.75
C PHE A 92 0.49 10.81 -2.32
N GLY A 93 0.49 10.21 -3.51
CA GLY A 93 1.70 9.79 -4.21
C GLY A 93 2.66 10.94 -4.51
N ALA A 94 2.13 12.09 -4.97
CA ALA A 94 2.93 13.28 -5.25
C ALA A 94 3.58 13.85 -3.99
N GLN A 95 2.83 13.89 -2.88
CA GLN A 95 3.36 14.30 -1.58
C GLN A 95 4.44 13.34 -1.10
N LEU A 96 4.20 12.02 -1.15
CA LEU A 96 5.16 11.00 -0.74
C LEU A 96 6.45 11.10 -1.56
N CYS A 97 6.34 11.32 -2.87
CA CYS A 97 7.46 11.52 -3.78
C CYS A 97 8.37 12.67 -3.33
N ARG A 98 7.78 13.83 -3.02
CA ARG A 98 8.54 14.99 -2.50
C ARG A 98 9.19 14.69 -1.16
N LYS A 99 8.54 13.91 -0.29
CA LYS A 99 9.04 13.61 1.06
C LYS A 99 10.14 12.56 1.06
N THR A 100 10.08 11.56 0.20
CA THR A 100 11.09 10.49 0.12
C THR A 100 12.23 10.84 -0.82
N GLY A 101 12.01 11.74 -1.79
CA GLY A 101 12.97 12.03 -2.86
C GLY A 101 13.10 10.90 -3.87
N LEU A 102 12.18 9.91 -3.86
CA LEU A 102 12.15 8.81 -4.81
C LEU A 102 10.90 8.93 -5.69
N PRO A 103 10.95 8.46 -6.95
CA PRO A 103 9.76 8.28 -7.75
C PRO A 103 8.70 7.46 -7.00
N VAL A 104 7.43 7.83 -7.16
CA VAL A 104 6.29 7.12 -6.55
C VAL A 104 5.26 6.77 -7.62
N GLN A 105 4.99 5.48 -7.80
CA GLN A 105 3.86 4.99 -8.58
C GLN A 105 2.64 4.83 -7.69
N SER A 106 1.52 5.43 -8.09
CA SER A 106 0.24 5.39 -7.40
C SER A 106 -0.90 5.08 -8.37
N PHE A 107 -2.12 4.94 -7.86
CA PHE A 107 -3.30 4.60 -8.67
C PHE A 107 -4.37 5.67 -8.52
N ILE A 108 -4.85 6.17 -9.65
CA ILE A 108 -6.07 6.97 -9.74
C ILE A 108 -7.26 6.01 -9.72
N GLY A 109 -8.24 6.32 -8.86
CA GLY A 109 -9.44 5.53 -8.68
C GLY A 109 -9.27 4.30 -7.79
N PRO A 110 -10.32 3.46 -7.70
CA PRO A 110 -10.27 2.24 -6.91
C PRO A 110 -9.34 1.20 -7.54
N MET A 111 -8.66 0.42 -6.70
CA MET A 111 -7.89 -0.75 -7.12
C MET A 111 -8.23 -1.96 -6.26
N THR A 112 -8.01 -3.15 -6.80
CA THR A 112 -8.11 -4.40 -6.03
C THR A 112 -6.87 -5.24 -6.28
N GLY A 113 -6.52 -6.09 -5.33
CA GLY A 113 -5.39 -7.01 -5.45
C GLY A 113 -5.72 -8.36 -4.82
N ASN A 114 -4.87 -9.35 -5.08
CA ASN A 114 -5.04 -10.71 -4.56
C ASN A 114 -4.75 -10.87 -3.06
N PHE A 115 -4.17 -9.86 -2.40
CA PHE A 115 -3.91 -9.87 -0.95
C PHE A 115 -4.46 -8.61 -0.27
N THR A 116 -5.47 -8.79 0.58
CA THR A 116 -6.02 -7.68 1.36
C THR A 116 -5.14 -7.35 2.58
N PRO A 117 -5.10 -6.08 3.01
CA PRO A 117 -4.34 -5.68 4.20
C PRO A 117 -4.75 -6.44 5.47
N GLU A 118 -6.04 -6.75 5.64
CA GLU A 118 -6.55 -7.51 6.80
C GLU A 118 -5.96 -8.91 6.84
N LYS A 119 -6.01 -9.63 5.70
CA LYS A 119 -5.56 -11.02 5.65
C LYS A 119 -4.06 -11.13 5.89
N ILE A 120 -3.28 -10.22 5.32
CA ILE A 120 -1.84 -10.18 5.57
C ILE A 120 -1.54 -9.80 7.02
N THR A 121 -2.28 -8.85 7.60
CA THR A 121 -2.11 -8.50 9.00
C THR A 121 -2.41 -9.67 9.93
N GLU A 122 -3.51 -10.39 9.69
CA GLU A 122 -3.88 -11.59 10.44
C GLU A 122 -2.77 -12.65 10.38
N LEU A 123 -2.31 -12.99 9.16
CA LEU A 123 -1.24 -13.97 8.95
C LEU A 123 0.08 -13.55 9.63
N CYS A 124 0.49 -12.29 9.50
CA CYS A 124 1.69 -11.77 10.13
C CYS A 124 1.56 -11.79 11.66
N SER A 125 0.41 -11.39 12.20
CA SER A 125 0.16 -11.37 13.65
C SER A 125 0.17 -12.78 14.24
N GLU A 126 -0.44 -13.74 13.54
CA GLU A 126 -0.42 -15.15 13.90
C GLU A 126 1.01 -15.71 13.85
N ALA A 127 1.75 -15.42 12.77
CA ALA A 127 3.11 -15.88 12.62
C ALA A 127 4.06 -15.31 13.68
N LEU A 128 3.88 -14.05 14.10
CA LEU A 128 4.60 -13.45 15.22
C LEU A 128 4.28 -14.16 16.53
N ARG A 129 2.99 -14.43 16.81
CA ARG A 129 2.55 -15.15 18.02
C ARG A 129 3.16 -16.55 18.12
N PHE A 130 3.32 -17.25 17.01
CA PHE A 130 3.89 -18.60 16.97
C PHE A 130 5.41 -18.63 16.70
N GLY A 131 6.07 -17.48 16.57
CA GLY A 131 7.52 -17.42 16.30
C GLY A 131 7.93 -17.99 14.94
N ILE A 132 7.04 -17.93 13.93
CA ILE A 132 7.26 -18.46 12.58
C ILE A 132 7.25 -17.36 11.51
N TYR A 133 7.43 -16.10 11.92
CA TYR A 133 7.40 -14.94 11.02
C TYR A 133 8.37 -15.09 9.83
N ASP A 134 9.62 -15.50 10.07
CA ASP A 134 10.61 -15.68 9.00
C ASP A 134 10.23 -16.78 8.00
N LYS A 135 9.53 -17.82 8.46
CA LYS A 135 9.02 -18.89 7.58
C LYS A 135 7.89 -18.37 6.70
N LEU A 136 7.01 -17.52 7.25
CA LEU A 136 5.95 -16.86 6.49
C LEU A 136 6.54 -15.95 5.41
N THR A 137 7.50 -15.10 5.76
CA THR A 137 8.12 -14.17 4.81
C THR A 137 8.88 -14.91 3.71
N ALA A 138 9.58 -16.00 4.04
CA ALA A 138 10.24 -16.88 3.06
C ALA A 138 9.21 -17.53 2.10
N LEU A 139 8.09 -18.03 2.62
CA LEU A 139 7.01 -18.61 1.80
C LEU A 139 6.42 -17.57 0.83
N PHE A 140 6.21 -16.34 1.28
CA PHE A 140 5.73 -15.25 0.43
C PHE A 140 6.77 -14.80 -0.61
N ALA A 141 8.05 -14.86 -0.27
CA ALA A 141 9.14 -14.59 -1.19
C ALA A 141 9.19 -15.61 -2.33
N GLU A 142 9.02 -16.90 -2.01
CA GLU A 142 9.14 -18.01 -2.95
C GLU A 142 7.87 -18.25 -3.79
N LYS A 143 6.69 -18.22 -3.16
CA LYS A 143 5.46 -18.79 -3.76
C LYS A 143 4.35 -17.79 -4.03
N ARG A 144 4.56 -16.49 -3.76
CA ARG A 144 3.50 -15.48 -3.83
C ARG A 144 3.96 -14.25 -4.60
N GLU A 145 3.13 -13.79 -5.53
CA GLU A 145 3.29 -12.54 -6.25
C GLU A 145 2.04 -11.68 -6.01
N PHE A 146 2.24 -10.39 -5.76
CA PHE A 146 1.12 -9.47 -5.65
C PHE A 146 0.64 -9.09 -7.05
N GLN A 147 -0.63 -9.31 -7.31
CA GLN A 147 -1.25 -8.98 -8.59
C GLN A 147 -2.32 -7.92 -8.39
N VAL A 148 -2.21 -6.84 -9.15
CA VAL A 148 -3.25 -5.80 -9.23
C VAL A 148 -4.29 -6.27 -10.23
N ASN A 149 -5.53 -6.37 -9.78
CA ASN A 149 -6.65 -6.73 -10.63
C ASN A 149 -7.16 -5.49 -11.34
N SER A 150 -6.93 -5.42 -12.65
CA SER A 150 -7.46 -4.37 -13.53
C SER A 150 -8.93 -4.57 -13.91
N ARG A 151 -9.53 -5.71 -13.54
CA ARG A 151 -10.93 -6.00 -13.82
C ARG A 151 -11.82 -5.17 -12.90
N ASN A 152 -12.84 -4.55 -13.51
CA ASN A 152 -13.87 -3.84 -12.78
C ASN A 152 -14.55 -4.78 -11.76
N PRO A 153 -14.43 -4.51 -10.44
CA PRO A 153 -15.00 -5.38 -9.41
C PRO A 153 -16.52 -5.16 -9.24
N TYR A 154 -17.07 -4.11 -9.85
CA TYR A 154 -18.49 -3.79 -9.73
C TYR A 154 -19.34 -4.62 -10.70
N SER A 155 -20.56 -4.97 -10.30
CA SER A 155 -21.58 -5.49 -11.20
C SER A 155 -21.93 -4.45 -12.27
N PHE A 156 -22.26 -4.88 -13.49
CA PHE A 156 -22.68 -4.01 -14.59
C PHE A 156 -23.85 -3.07 -14.20
N PHE A 157 -24.71 -3.52 -13.29
CA PHE A 157 -25.85 -2.75 -12.79
C PHE A 157 -25.51 -1.79 -11.65
N SER A 158 -24.26 -1.76 -11.18
CA SER A 158 -23.81 -0.85 -10.14
C SER A 158 -23.59 0.55 -10.71
N ARG A 159 -23.98 1.58 -9.94
CA ARG A 159 -23.61 2.97 -10.24
C ARG A 159 -22.10 3.18 -10.38
N ASN A 160 -21.30 2.34 -9.72
CA ASN A 160 -19.85 2.44 -9.74
C ASN A 160 -19.20 1.72 -10.93
N TYR A 161 -19.97 0.99 -11.74
CA TYR A 161 -19.43 0.25 -12.88
C TYR A 161 -18.75 1.18 -13.89
N PHE A 162 -19.44 2.27 -14.28
CA PHE A 162 -18.93 3.21 -15.28
C PHE A 162 -17.92 4.22 -14.71
N SER A 163 -17.80 4.33 -13.38
CA SER A 163 -16.82 5.21 -12.72
C SER A 163 -15.53 4.48 -12.34
N PHE A 164 -15.46 3.15 -12.51
CA PHE A 164 -14.23 2.41 -12.30
C PHE A 164 -13.16 2.88 -13.28
N ARG A 165 -12.14 3.53 -12.74
CA ARG A 165 -10.91 3.87 -13.44
C ARG A 165 -9.78 3.28 -12.62
N HIS A 166 -9.00 2.42 -13.24
CA HIS A 166 -7.75 1.92 -12.71
C HIS A 166 -6.65 2.46 -13.62
N GLN A 167 -5.97 3.51 -13.16
CA GLN A 167 -4.92 4.13 -13.93
C GLN A 167 -3.68 4.34 -13.05
N PRO A 168 -2.56 3.65 -13.33
CA PRO A 168 -1.32 3.95 -12.66
C PRO A 168 -0.80 5.33 -13.10
N VAL A 169 -0.28 6.10 -12.15
CA VAL A 169 0.40 7.37 -12.37
C VAL A 169 1.71 7.35 -11.61
N THR A 170 2.78 7.85 -12.22
CA THR A 170 4.08 7.96 -11.57
C THR A 170 4.41 9.43 -11.34
N PHE A 171 4.76 9.76 -10.12
CA PHE A 171 5.30 11.06 -9.72
C PHE A 171 6.81 10.98 -9.65
N SER A 172 7.48 12.05 -10.07
CA SER A 172 8.93 12.19 -10.00
C SER A 172 9.30 13.38 -9.09
N PRO A 173 10.43 13.31 -8.36
CA PRO A 173 10.86 14.36 -7.44
C PRO A 173 11.05 15.73 -8.10
#